data_AF-A0A3D0NPI2-F1
#
_entry.id   AF-A0A3D0NPI2-F1
#
_cell.length_a   1.000
_cell.length_b   1.000
_cell.length_c   1.000
_cell.angle_alpha   90.00
_cell.angle_beta   90.00
_cell.angle_gamma   90.00
#
_symmetry.space_group_name_H-M   'P 1'
#
loop_
_entity.id
_entity.type
_entity.pdbx_description
1 polymer ?
#
loop_
_entity_poly.entity_id
_entity_poly.type
_entity_poly.pdbx_seq_one_letter_code
_entity_poly.pdbx_strand_id
1 'polypeptide(L)'
;MATPKITFEAKIREQTVRMYADVPLKNAAGAIMNVLTQISQKVNLFNNKFVLCFGWSFYYLVERTDENGNKFWLIETDDYTTNPLKNRTDNATVSLITQNMQRECVQVAKVKPEGCTCKDTILVLKDAIEAEEVYMHRKSPAKDGDSGWYFGLLDDPKEEERPLSDFQTVPSWQLTRIRMGAVRVLQMPVGTVAVFKGNDMTALVDGEDRPLRFTTEEERKHLGEKQRAEFEAEVNKAREAAAQKAAADKEPIQLHEVLPQPQKDSDQ
;
A
#
# COMPACT_ATOMS: atom_id res chain seq x y z
N MET A 1 -17.76 -3.62 -2.02
CA MET A 1 -17.40 -5.05 -1.95
C MET A 1 -15.98 -5.14 -1.46
N ALA A 2 -15.68 -5.96 -0.44
CA ALA A 2 -14.30 -6.15 0.00
C ALA A 2 -13.53 -6.88 -1.11
N THR A 3 -12.46 -6.28 -1.63
CA THR A 3 -11.55 -6.93 -2.58
C THR A 3 -10.99 -8.21 -1.93
N PRO A 4 -10.88 -9.33 -2.65
CA PRO A 4 -10.19 -10.50 -2.12
C PRO A 4 -8.73 -10.14 -1.78
N LYS A 5 -8.37 -10.33 -0.51
CA LYS A 5 -6.98 -10.25 -0.06
C LYS A 5 -6.22 -11.43 -0.65
N ILE A 6 -5.02 -11.19 -1.17
CA ILE A 6 -4.13 -12.25 -1.62
C ILE A 6 -2.83 -12.24 -0.83
N THR A 7 -2.23 -13.42 -0.73
CA THR A 7 -0.92 -13.61 -0.11
C THR A 7 0.15 -13.43 -1.17
N PHE A 8 0.99 -12.42 -0.98
CA PHE A 8 2.26 -12.30 -1.69
C PHE A 8 3.34 -13.00 -0.88
N GLU A 9 3.94 -14.04 -1.44
CA GLU A 9 4.98 -14.83 -0.79
C GLU A 9 6.32 -14.70 -1.54
N ALA A 10 7.40 -14.57 -0.79
CA ALA A 10 8.76 -14.57 -1.31
C ALA A 10 9.69 -15.36 -0.38
N LYS A 11 10.71 -16.00 -0.97
CA LYS A 11 11.85 -16.54 -0.22
C LYS A 11 12.91 -15.46 -0.08
N ILE A 12 13.20 -15.05 1.15
CA ILE A 12 14.26 -14.11 1.47
C ILE A 12 15.29 -14.86 2.32
N ARG A 13 16.45 -15.16 1.71
CA ARG A 13 17.39 -16.17 2.23
C ARG A 13 16.66 -17.52 2.37
N GLU A 14 16.74 -18.17 3.52
CA GLU A 14 16.07 -19.45 3.81
C GLU A 14 14.64 -19.28 4.36
N GLN A 15 14.22 -18.04 4.62
CA GLN A 15 12.95 -17.76 5.29
C GLN A 15 11.82 -17.50 4.28
N THR A 16 10.63 -17.99 4.59
CA THR A 16 9.40 -17.63 3.87
C THR A 16 8.86 -16.31 4.43
N VAL A 17 8.64 -15.33 3.57
CA VAL A 17 8.06 -14.02 3.93
C VAL A 17 6.73 -13.83 3.21
N ARG A 18 5.70 -13.41 3.94
CA ARG A 18 4.33 -13.19 3.43
C ARG A 18 3.89 -11.75 3.68
N MET A 19 3.10 -11.22 2.75
CA MET A 19 2.39 -9.95 2.89
C MET A 19 0.97 -10.13 2.35
N TYR A 20 -0.04 -9.64 3.07
CA TYR A 20 -1.40 -9.60 2.55
C TYR A 20 -1.73 -8.21 2.04
N ALA A 21 -2.28 -8.13 0.83
CA ALA A 21 -2.85 -6.90 0.29
C ALA A 21 -3.83 -7.23 -0.83
N ASP A 22 -4.54 -6.20 -1.29
CA ASP A 22 -5.45 -6.28 -2.42
C ASP A 22 -4.69 -6.60 -3.70
N VAL A 23 -5.32 -7.41 -4.55
CA VAL A 23 -4.81 -7.92 -5.82
C VAL A 23 -4.03 -6.90 -6.69
N PRO A 24 -4.54 -5.67 -6.96
CA PRO A 24 -3.87 -4.74 -7.87
C PRO A 24 -2.50 -4.26 -7.37
N LEU A 25 -2.14 -4.57 -6.11
CA LEU A 25 -0.94 -4.09 -5.45
C LEU A 25 0.25 -5.05 -5.57
N LYS A 26 0.18 -6.08 -6.41
CA LYS A 26 1.26 -7.06 -6.67
C LYS A 26 2.62 -6.40 -6.91
N ASN A 27 2.67 -5.39 -7.76
CA ASN A 27 3.91 -4.69 -8.09
C ASN A 27 4.48 -3.92 -6.88
N ALA A 28 3.61 -3.31 -6.07
CA ALA A 28 4.01 -2.60 -4.86
C ALA A 28 4.50 -3.56 -3.78
N ALA A 29 3.78 -4.67 -3.55
CA ALA A 29 4.21 -5.74 -2.65
C ALA A 29 5.57 -6.32 -3.08
N GLY A 30 5.75 -6.59 -4.38
CA GLY A 30 7.02 -7.05 -4.94
C GLY A 30 8.17 -6.06 -4.71
N ALA A 31 7.92 -4.75 -4.81
CA ALA A 31 8.93 -3.73 -4.51
C ALA A 31 9.39 -3.79 -3.05
N ILE A 32 8.47 -3.97 -2.09
CA ILE A 32 8.82 -4.15 -0.68
C ILE A 32 9.67 -5.41 -0.48
N MET A 33 9.26 -6.54 -1.07
CA MET A 33 10.02 -7.80 -0.97
C MET A 33 11.44 -7.67 -1.55
N ASN A 34 11.59 -6.93 -2.65
CA ASN A 34 12.89 -6.65 -3.25
C ASN A 34 13.78 -5.78 -2.32
N VAL A 35 13.20 -4.76 -1.70
CA VAL A 35 13.91 -3.93 -0.71
C VAL A 35 14.37 -4.77 0.48
N LEU A 36 13.48 -5.60 1.04
CA LEU A 36 13.83 -6.51 2.13
C LEU A 36 14.93 -7.49 1.70
N THR A 37 14.88 -8.02 0.48
CA THR A 37 15.92 -8.91 -0.04
C THR A 37 17.29 -8.23 -0.07
N GLN A 38 17.35 -6.99 -0.54
CA GLN A 38 18.59 -6.20 -0.56
C GLN A 38 19.11 -5.89 0.86
N ILE A 39 18.25 -5.44 1.76
CA ILE A 39 18.64 -5.14 3.16
C ILE A 39 19.11 -6.43 3.87
N SER A 40 18.46 -7.56 3.57
CA SER A 40 18.84 -8.85 4.14
C SER A 40 20.27 -9.23 3.80
N GLN A 41 20.94 -8.65 2.80
CA GLN A 41 22.35 -8.97 2.54
C GLN A 41 23.28 -8.41 3.63
N LYS A 42 22.84 -7.39 4.39
CA LYS A 42 23.68 -6.65 5.33
C LYS A 42 23.18 -6.72 6.78
N VAL A 43 21.90 -6.95 6.98
CA VAL A 43 21.25 -6.89 8.30
C VAL A 43 20.44 -8.17 8.54
N ASN A 44 20.43 -8.66 9.78
CA ASN A 44 19.49 -9.69 10.17
C ASN A 44 18.08 -9.10 10.34
N LEU A 45 17.18 -9.41 9.41
CA LEU A 45 15.78 -8.96 9.42
C LEU A 45 14.89 -9.80 10.35
N PHE A 46 15.29 -11.06 10.59
CA PHE A 46 14.44 -12.10 11.16
C PHE A 46 14.63 -12.17 12.68
N ASN A 47 14.19 -11.14 13.39
CA ASN A 47 14.38 -11.01 14.84
C ASN A 47 13.22 -10.37 15.61
N ASN A 48 12.05 -10.19 14.97
CA ASN A 48 10.85 -9.52 15.51
C ASN A 48 11.03 -8.04 15.94
N LYS A 49 12.24 -7.49 15.87
CA LYS A 49 12.57 -6.10 16.23
C LYS A 49 12.86 -5.24 15.01
N PHE A 50 13.07 -5.85 13.85
CA PHE A 50 13.32 -5.14 12.61
C PHE A 50 12.08 -4.33 12.19
N VAL A 51 12.31 -3.06 11.86
CA VAL A 51 11.31 -2.16 11.31
C VAL A 51 11.89 -1.52 10.05
N LEU A 52 11.19 -1.68 8.94
CA LEU A 52 11.48 -0.95 7.72
C LEU A 52 10.59 0.30 7.67
N CYS A 53 11.20 1.47 7.71
CA CYS A 53 10.53 2.69 7.26
C CYS A 53 10.80 2.83 5.76
N PHE A 54 9.76 2.80 4.94
CA PHE A 54 9.89 2.92 3.50
C PHE A 54 8.83 3.88 2.96
N GLY A 55 9.30 5.05 2.50
CA GLY A 55 8.43 6.17 2.19
C GLY A 55 7.68 6.63 3.44
N TRP A 56 6.36 6.60 3.35
CA TRP A 56 5.46 7.10 4.39
C TRP A 56 5.10 6.07 5.48
N SER A 57 5.29 4.78 5.21
CA SER A 57 4.81 3.70 6.08
C SER A 57 5.92 2.94 6.79
N PHE A 58 5.55 2.30 7.90
CA PHE A 58 6.38 1.35 8.62
C PHE A 58 5.90 -0.09 8.36
N TYR A 59 6.87 -0.97 8.13
CA TYR A 59 6.67 -2.40 7.88
C TYR A 59 7.42 -3.20 8.94
N TYR A 60 6.74 -4.15 9.55
CA TYR A 60 7.24 -4.95 10.65
C TYR A 60 7.28 -6.41 10.23
N LEU A 61 8.41 -7.09 10.46
CA LEU A 61 8.51 -8.53 10.24
C LEU A 61 8.21 -9.26 11.54
N VAL A 62 7.18 -10.12 11.53
CA VAL A 62 6.76 -10.88 12.71
C VAL A 62 6.68 -12.37 12.39
N GLU A 63 7.33 -13.20 13.20
CA GLU A 63 7.25 -14.66 13.04
C GLU A 63 5.83 -15.16 13.34
N ARG A 64 5.35 -16.07 12.50
CA ARG A 64 4.06 -16.76 12.59
C ARG A 64 4.26 -18.23 12.27
N THR A 65 3.28 -19.03 12.68
CA THR A 65 3.22 -20.47 12.37
C THR A 65 1.89 -20.73 11.68
N ASP A 66 1.90 -21.49 10.58
CA ASP A 66 0.68 -21.91 9.90
C ASP A 66 0.02 -23.13 10.57
N GLU A 67 -1.15 -23.53 10.07
CA GLU A 67 -1.92 -24.67 10.60
C GLU A 67 -1.15 -26.00 10.54
N ASN A 68 -0.16 -26.11 9.65
CA ASN A 68 0.68 -27.29 9.48
C ASN A 68 1.95 -27.23 10.34
N GLY A 69 2.10 -26.21 11.20
CA GLY A 69 3.27 -26.04 12.05
C GLY A 69 4.47 -25.40 11.35
N ASN A 70 4.34 -24.95 10.10
CA ASN A 70 5.45 -24.32 9.39
C ASN A 70 5.60 -22.86 9.79
N LYS A 71 6.84 -22.47 10.08
CA LYS A 71 7.17 -21.08 10.41
C LYS A 71 7.29 -20.22 9.15
N PHE A 72 6.80 -18.99 9.25
CA PHE A 72 6.96 -17.96 8.24
C PHE A 72 7.04 -16.57 8.90
N TRP A 73 7.51 -15.58 8.15
CA TRP A 73 7.53 -14.19 8.57
C TRP A 73 6.42 -13.42 7.87
N LEU A 74 5.53 -12.82 8.65
CA LEU A 74 4.47 -11.95 8.16
C LEU A 74 4.93 -10.49 8.19
N ILE A 75 4.67 -9.77 7.11
CA ILE A 75 4.82 -8.31 7.07
C ILE A 75 3.52 -7.68 7.56
N GLU A 76 3.58 -7.03 8.71
CA GLU A 76 2.52 -6.17 9.24
C GLU A 76 2.83 -4.70 8.95
N THR A 77 1.79 -3.88 8.91
CA THR A 77 1.90 -2.41 8.81
C THR A 77 1.07 -1.73 9.90
N ASP A 78 1.29 -0.44 10.13
CA ASP A 78 0.41 0.33 10.99
C ASP A 78 -1.04 0.32 10.45
N ASP A 79 -2.04 0.21 11.33
CA ASP A 79 -3.44 0.16 10.92
C ASP A 79 -4.04 1.57 10.80
N TYR A 80 -4.00 2.12 9.59
CA TYR A 80 -4.56 3.43 9.26
C TYR A 80 -6.09 3.48 9.29
N THR A 81 -6.79 2.33 9.34
CA THR A 81 -8.26 2.28 9.42
C THR A 81 -8.78 2.46 10.85
N THR A 82 -7.95 2.17 11.88
CA THR A 82 -8.36 2.28 13.29
C THR A 82 -7.52 3.28 14.11
N ASN A 83 -6.35 2.89 14.61
CA ASN A 83 -5.41 3.77 15.28
C ASN A 83 -3.98 3.29 14.99
N PRO A 84 -3.28 3.87 14.00
CA PRO A 84 -1.98 3.38 13.55
C PRO A 84 -0.85 3.61 14.57
N LEU A 85 -1.10 4.36 15.65
CA LEU A 85 -0.14 4.53 16.74
C LEU A 85 -0.17 3.37 17.75
N LYS A 86 -1.25 2.59 17.76
CA LYS A 86 -1.47 1.51 18.73
C LYS A 86 -1.66 0.15 18.07
N ASN A 87 -2.20 0.14 16.86
CA ASN A 87 -2.65 -1.06 16.18
C ASN A 87 -1.81 -1.31 14.93
N ARG A 88 -1.54 -2.59 14.70
CA ARG A 88 -0.99 -3.10 13.45
C ARG A 88 -2.04 -3.95 12.75
N THR A 89 -1.86 -4.11 11.45
CA THR A 89 -2.66 -4.99 10.62
C THR A 89 -1.75 -5.83 9.74
N ASP A 90 -2.21 -7.04 9.43
CA ASP A 90 -1.63 -7.91 8.44
C ASP A 90 -1.97 -7.49 6.99
N ASN A 91 -2.89 -6.52 6.84
CA ASN A 91 -3.34 -6.00 5.57
C ASN A 91 -2.59 -4.73 5.17
N ALA A 92 -1.60 -4.88 4.29
CA ALA A 92 -0.77 -3.79 3.80
C ALA A 92 -1.44 -2.91 2.73
N THR A 93 -2.71 -3.15 2.36
CA THR A 93 -3.41 -2.44 1.26
C THR A 93 -3.29 -0.92 1.35
N VAL A 94 -3.62 -0.31 2.51
CA VAL A 94 -3.58 1.16 2.63
C VAL A 94 -2.15 1.69 2.53
N SER A 95 -1.18 1.01 3.15
CA SER A 95 0.25 1.35 3.07
C SER A 95 0.74 1.38 1.62
N LEU A 96 0.42 0.33 0.85
CA LEU A 96 0.84 0.18 -0.54
C LEU A 96 0.13 1.15 -1.49
N ILE A 97 -1.18 1.41 -1.28
CA ILE A 97 -1.92 2.42 -2.06
C ILE A 97 -1.29 3.80 -1.85
N THR A 98 -1.09 4.21 -0.59
CA THR A 98 -0.48 5.51 -0.27
C THR A 98 0.90 5.64 -0.87
N GLN A 99 1.71 4.58 -0.78
CA GLN A 99 3.03 4.55 -1.40
C GLN A 99 2.96 4.72 -2.92
N ASN A 100 2.05 4.03 -3.62
CA ASN A 100 1.89 4.17 -5.05
C ASN A 100 1.48 5.58 -5.44
N MET A 101 0.53 6.19 -4.71
CA MET A 101 0.09 7.58 -4.95
C MET A 101 1.25 8.56 -4.82
N GLN A 102 2.07 8.42 -3.77
CA GLN A 102 3.23 9.29 -3.53
C GLN A 102 4.32 9.10 -4.58
N ARG A 103 4.64 7.85 -4.91
CA ARG A 103 5.64 7.52 -5.94
C ARG A 103 5.23 8.06 -7.29
N GLU A 104 3.97 7.83 -7.68
CA GLU A 104 3.40 8.32 -8.94
C GLU A 104 3.49 9.86 -9.01
N CYS A 105 3.02 10.55 -7.96
CA CYS A 105 3.03 12.02 -7.92
C CYS A 105 4.43 12.59 -8.15
N VAL A 106 5.42 12.10 -7.40
CA VAL A 106 6.82 12.56 -7.49
C VAL A 106 7.43 12.22 -8.87
N GLN A 107 7.17 11.02 -9.40
CA GLN A 107 7.70 10.58 -10.70
C GLN A 107 7.13 11.40 -11.86
N VAL A 108 5.82 11.63 -11.85
CA VAL A 108 5.12 12.40 -12.89
C VAL A 108 5.53 13.87 -12.85
N ALA A 109 5.67 14.44 -11.64
CA ALA A 109 6.18 15.79 -11.45
C ALA A 109 7.69 15.92 -11.75
N LYS A 110 8.42 14.80 -11.84
CA LYS A 110 9.88 14.73 -12.06
C LYS A 110 10.69 15.50 -11.01
N VAL A 111 10.22 15.48 -9.76
CA VAL A 111 10.90 16.12 -8.64
C VAL A 111 11.64 15.09 -7.79
N LYS A 112 12.61 15.55 -6.99
CA LYS A 112 13.24 14.71 -5.98
C LYS A 112 12.29 14.58 -4.78
N PRO A 113 11.98 13.38 -4.28
CA PRO A 113 11.13 13.25 -3.10
C PRO A 113 11.84 13.80 -1.86
N GLU A 114 11.05 14.37 -0.94
CA GLU A 114 11.48 14.79 0.38
C GLU A 114 10.62 14.10 1.44
N GLY A 115 11.29 13.46 2.41
CA GLY A 115 10.67 12.53 3.34
C GLY A 115 9.51 13.13 4.14
N CYS A 116 8.46 12.34 4.27
CA CYS A 116 7.39 12.52 5.25
C CYS A 116 6.89 11.14 5.68
N THR A 117 6.77 10.89 6.96
CA THR A 117 6.25 9.64 7.54
C THR A 117 4.83 9.80 8.03
N CYS A 118 4.12 8.69 8.21
CA CYS A 118 2.77 8.66 8.78
C CYS A 118 2.67 9.30 10.18
N LYS A 119 3.80 9.44 10.88
CA LYS A 119 3.90 9.99 12.24
C LYS A 119 4.17 11.49 12.24
N ASP A 120 4.69 12.06 11.14
CA ASP A 120 4.95 13.49 11.04
C ASP A 120 3.64 14.26 11.07
N THR A 121 3.67 15.47 11.60
CA THR A 121 2.45 16.26 11.81
C THR A 121 2.19 17.27 10.71
N ILE A 122 0.92 17.50 10.43
CA ILE A 122 0.39 18.50 9.49
C ILE A 122 -0.35 19.56 10.31
N LEU A 123 -0.15 20.83 9.98
CA LEU A 123 -0.98 21.91 10.49
C LEU A 123 -2.26 22.02 9.66
N VAL A 124 -3.41 21.88 10.30
CA VAL A 124 -4.72 21.83 9.64
C VAL A 124 -5.57 22.98 10.15
N LEU A 125 -6.12 23.78 9.24
CA LEU A 125 -7.25 24.65 9.55
C LEU A 125 -8.52 23.79 9.72
N LYS A 126 -9.22 23.92 10.85
CA LYS A 126 -10.36 23.05 11.18
C LYS A 126 -11.47 23.10 10.12
N ASP A 127 -11.76 24.27 9.58
CA ASP A 127 -12.77 24.47 8.54
C ASP A 127 -12.42 23.73 7.23
N ALA A 128 -11.14 23.51 6.95
CA ALA A 128 -10.69 22.83 5.73
C ALA A 128 -11.00 21.32 5.74
N ILE A 129 -11.27 20.72 6.91
CA ILE A 129 -11.53 19.28 7.03
C ILE A 129 -12.74 18.86 6.22
N GLU A 130 -13.81 19.66 6.28
CA GLU A 130 -15.11 19.38 5.63
C GLU A 130 -15.31 20.17 4.32
N ALA A 131 -14.42 21.12 4.00
CA ALA A 131 -14.55 21.97 2.83
C ALA A 131 -14.33 21.19 1.53
N GLU A 132 -15.06 21.49 0.46
CA GLU A 132 -14.88 20.80 -0.82
C GLU A 132 -13.54 21.17 -1.47
N GLU A 133 -13.22 22.46 -1.49
CA GLU A 133 -12.04 23.04 -2.14
C GLU A 133 -11.02 23.49 -1.09
N VAL A 134 -9.81 22.95 -1.19
CA VAL A 134 -8.74 23.11 -0.20
C VAL A 134 -7.40 23.22 -0.90
N TYR A 135 -6.41 23.73 -0.19
CA TYR A 135 -5.02 23.67 -0.64
C TYR A 135 -4.10 23.11 0.43
N MET A 136 -2.96 22.60 -0.04
CA MET A 136 -1.83 22.22 0.78
C MET A 136 -0.60 23.00 0.36
N HIS A 137 0.19 23.45 1.33
CA HIS A 137 1.46 24.12 1.09
C HIS A 137 2.52 23.52 2.01
N ARG A 138 3.66 23.12 1.44
CA ARG A 138 4.81 22.64 2.23
C ARG A 138 5.81 23.75 2.47
N LYS A 139 5.98 24.16 3.72
CA LYS A 139 7.08 25.01 4.17
C LYS A 139 8.20 24.16 4.78
N SER A 140 9.35 24.76 5.04
CA SER A 140 10.41 24.11 5.81
C SER A 140 9.86 23.71 7.19
N PRO A 141 10.04 22.45 7.62
CA PRO A 141 9.63 22.01 8.96
C PRO A 141 10.23 22.88 10.06
N ALA A 142 9.42 23.23 11.07
CA ALA A 142 9.91 24.03 12.20
C ALA A 142 10.77 23.20 13.18
N LYS A 143 10.56 21.88 13.23
CA LYS A 143 11.22 20.95 14.14
C LYS A 143 11.09 19.50 13.65
N ASP A 144 11.86 18.60 14.25
CA ASP A 144 11.73 17.16 14.00
C ASP A 144 10.30 16.67 14.28
N GLY A 145 9.77 15.87 13.34
CA GLY A 145 8.40 15.38 13.37
C GLY A 145 7.35 16.36 12.86
N ASP A 146 7.71 17.60 12.50
CA ASP A 146 6.87 18.46 11.68
C ASP A 146 7.07 18.09 10.20
N SER A 147 5.99 17.89 9.46
CA SER A 147 6.07 17.57 8.03
C SER A 147 6.32 18.82 7.16
N GLY A 148 6.07 20.00 7.72
CA GLY A 148 6.05 21.27 7.00
C GLY A 148 4.76 21.50 6.19
N TRP A 149 3.84 20.51 6.14
CA TRP A 149 2.58 20.65 5.43
C TRP A 149 1.56 21.46 6.25
N TYR A 150 0.99 22.44 5.57
CA TYR A 150 -0.25 23.11 5.94
C TYR A 150 -1.40 22.59 5.07
N PHE A 151 -2.60 22.48 5.64
CA PHE A 151 -3.84 22.11 4.95
C PHE A 151 -4.93 23.14 5.29
N GLY A 152 -5.34 23.92 4.29
CA GLY A 152 -6.17 25.11 4.44
C GLY A 152 -7.27 25.24 3.39
N LEU A 153 -8.10 26.26 3.55
CA LEU A 153 -9.15 26.62 2.60
C LEU A 153 -8.54 27.35 1.41
N LEU A 154 -8.98 27.02 0.19
CA LEU A 154 -8.64 27.81 -0.98
C LEU A 154 -9.34 29.19 -0.89
N ASP A 155 -8.62 30.26 -1.22
CA ASP A 155 -9.12 31.64 -1.26
C ASP A 155 -9.78 32.11 0.05
N ASP A 156 -9.17 31.82 1.20
CA ASP A 156 -9.68 32.28 2.50
C ASP A 156 -9.38 33.77 2.74
N PRO A 157 -10.39 34.67 2.66
CA PRO A 157 -10.16 36.10 2.82
C PRO A 157 -9.78 36.50 4.24
N LYS A 158 -9.88 35.58 5.22
CA LYS A 158 -9.62 35.82 6.63
C LYS A 158 -8.40 35.06 7.15
N GLU A 159 -7.62 34.40 6.30
CA GLU A 159 -6.53 33.52 6.73
C GLU A 159 -5.59 34.20 7.74
N GLU A 160 -5.21 35.46 7.49
CA GLU A 160 -4.32 36.25 8.36
C GLU A 160 -4.97 36.68 9.69
N GLU A 161 -6.31 36.73 9.76
CA GLU A 161 -7.08 37.16 10.93
C GLU A 161 -7.50 35.99 11.82
N ARG A 162 -7.24 34.73 11.40
CA ARG A 162 -7.69 33.55 12.14
C ARG A 162 -6.94 33.38 13.46
N PRO A 163 -7.64 33.17 14.58
CA PRO A 163 -6.99 32.85 15.84
C PRO A 163 -6.35 31.46 15.78
N LEU A 164 -5.27 31.26 16.55
CA LEU A 164 -4.59 29.96 16.66
C LEU A 164 -5.54 28.80 17.07
N SER A 165 -6.64 29.11 17.75
CA SER A 165 -7.68 28.14 18.13
C SER A 165 -8.37 27.47 16.95
N ASP A 166 -8.33 28.07 15.76
CA ASP A 166 -8.94 27.54 14.54
C ASP A 166 -8.07 26.48 13.88
N PHE A 167 -6.81 26.37 14.32
CA PHE A 167 -5.85 25.41 13.80
C PHE A 167 -5.73 24.22 14.74
N GLN A 168 -5.32 23.09 14.18
CA GLN A 168 -4.92 21.92 14.94
C GLN A 168 -3.77 21.20 14.24
N THR A 169 -2.96 20.52 15.03
CA THR A 169 -1.90 19.67 14.53
C THR A 169 -2.37 18.23 14.53
N VAL A 170 -2.32 17.57 13.37
CA VAL A 170 -2.70 16.16 13.22
C VAL A 170 -1.54 15.34 12.66
N PRO A 171 -1.36 14.08 13.06
CA PRO A 171 -0.44 13.19 12.35
C PRO A 171 -0.86 13.02 10.88
N SER A 172 0.10 12.90 9.97
CA SER A 172 -0.16 12.84 8.54
C SER A 172 -1.03 11.64 8.13
N TRP A 173 -1.04 10.55 8.93
CA TRP A 173 -1.98 9.44 8.74
C TRP A 173 -3.45 9.83 8.82
N GLN A 174 -3.81 10.89 9.56
CA GLN A 174 -5.20 11.35 9.63
C GLN A 174 -5.67 11.91 8.28
N LEU A 175 -4.75 12.33 7.41
CA LEU A 175 -5.10 12.77 6.06
C LEU A 175 -5.74 11.65 5.23
N THR A 176 -5.45 10.36 5.51
CA THR A 176 -6.14 9.23 4.87
C THR A 176 -7.65 9.21 5.16
N ARG A 177 -8.10 9.88 6.24
CA ARG A 177 -9.51 9.99 6.65
C ARG A 177 -10.13 11.32 6.27
N ILE A 178 -9.36 12.39 6.39
CA ILE A 178 -9.79 13.75 6.04
C ILE A 178 -9.92 13.86 4.52
N ARG A 179 -8.87 13.48 3.78
CA ARG A 179 -8.78 13.61 2.33
C ARG A 179 -7.75 12.65 1.75
N MET A 180 -8.17 11.42 1.46
CA MET A 180 -7.28 10.38 0.95
C MET A 180 -6.51 10.83 -0.30
N GLY A 181 -7.11 11.64 -1.19
CA GLY A 181 -6.44 12.17 -2.38
C GLY A 181 -5.19 13.00 -2.06
N ALA A 182 -5.18 13.68 -0.91
CA ALA A 182 -4.12 14.60 -0.50
C ALA A 182 -2.86 13.87 0.02
N VAL A 183 -2.95 12.59 0.39
CA VAL A 183 -1.75 11.83 0.83
C VAL A 183 -0.68 11.71 -0.26
N ARG A 184 -1.08 11.88 -1.54
CA ARG A 184 -0.22 11.78 -2.72
C ARG A 184 0.90 12.82 -2.72
N VAL A 185 0.68 13.99 -2.12
CA VAL A 185 1.68 15.08 -2.15
C VAL A 185 2.66 15.02 -1.00
N LEU A 186 2.49 14.16 0.00
CA LEU A 186 3.29 14.22 1.23
C LEU A 186 4.81 14.04 1.02
N GLN A 187 5.23 13.41 -0.08
CA GLN A 187 6.66 13.27 -0.44
C GLN A 187 7.18 14.39 -1.36
N MET A 188 6.38 15.41 -1.68
CA MET A 188 6.78 16.52 -2.56
C MET A 188 7.69 17.51 -1.82
N PRO A 189 8.67 18.15 -2.49
CA PRO A 189 9.61 19.08 -1.85
C PRO A 189 8.96 20.25 -1.10
N VAL A 190 9.72 20.84 -0.18
CA VAL A 190 9.44 22.18 0.36
C VAL A 190 9.21 23.19 -0.78
N GLY A 191 8.25 24.09 -0.58
CA GLY A 191 7.77 25.07 -1.56
C GLY A 191 6.58 24.57 -2.39
N THR A 192 6.29 23.27 -2.38
CA THR A 192 5.17 22.74 -3.18
C THR A 192 3.83 23.25 -2.66
N VAL A 193 2.97 23.68 -3.59
CA VAL A 193 1.55 23.97 -3.33
C VAL A 193 0.68 23.05 -4.19
N ALA A 194 -0.36 22.46 -3.59
CA ALA A 194 -1.30 21.57 -4.25
C ALA A 194 -2.73 21.98 -3.93
N VAL A 195 -3.61 22.02 -4.93
CA VAL A 195 -5.03 22.36 -4.76
C VAL A 195 -5.87 21.12 -5.02
N PHE A 196 -6.91 20.94 -4.21
CA PHE A 196 -7.82 19.81 -4.31
C PHE A 196 -9.27 20.26 -4.33
N LYS A 197 -10.08 19.58 -5.13
CA LYS A 197 -11.54 19.57 -5.07
C LYS A 197 -11.99 18.16 -4.74
N GLY A 198 -12.56 17.96 -3.55
CA GLY A 198 -12.74 16.61 -3.01
C GLY A 198 -11.41 15.85 -2.93
N ASN A 199 -11.33 14.65 -3.49
CA ASN A 199 -10.07 13.88 -3.56
C ASN A 199 -9.26 14.12 -4.85
N ASP A 200 -9.73 15.01 -5.73
CA ASP A 200 -9.13 15.28 -7.02
C ASP A 200 -8.18 16.46 -6.90
N MET A 201 -6.93 16.23 -7.30
CA MET A 201 -5.94 17.31 -7.37
C MET A 201 -6.21 18.11 -8.64
N THR A 202 -6.38 19.42 -8.50
CA THR A 202 -6.72 20.33 -9.60
C THR A 202 -5.55 21.22 -10.00
N ALA A 203 -4.60 21.46 -9.10
CA ALA A 203 -3.35 22.14 -9.40
C ALA A 203 -2.20 21.61 -8.53
N LEU A 204 -0.98 21.74 -9.07
CA LEU A 204 0.27 21.45 -8.39
C LEU A 204 1.33 22.40 -8.93
N VAL A 205 1.99 23.16 -8.05
CA VAL A 205 3.09 24.06 -8.39
C VAL A 205 4.28 23.85 -7.46
N ASP A 206 5.47 24.20 -7.93
CA ASP A 206 6.69 24.20 -7.11
C ASP A 206 6.86 25.51 -6.33
N GLY A 207 7.96 25.62 -5.57
CA GLY A 207 8.27 26.82 -4.77
C GLY A 207 8.62 28.08 -5.56
N GLU A 208 8.64 28.02 -6.89
CA GLU A 208 8.78 29.17 -7.79
C GLU A 208 7.47 29.43 -8.56
N ASP A 209 6.34 28.90 -8.07
CA ASP A 209 5.01 28.97 -8.67
C ASP A 209 4.94 28.37 -10.10
N ARG A 210 5.88 27.49 -10.46
CA ARG A 210 5.86 26.83 -11.76
C ARG A 210 4.94 25.62 -11.72
N PRO A 211 4.04 25.45 -12.70
CA PRO A 211 3.20 24.27 -12.79
C PRO A 211 3.99 22.98 -12.87
N LEU A 212 3.63 22.02 -12.02
CA LEU A 212 4.14 20.65 -12.05
C LEU A 212 3.09 19.74 -12.69
N ARG A 213 3.55 18.74 -13.45
CA ARG A 213 2.66 17.72 -14.00
C ARG A 213 2.19 16.79 -12.88
N PHE A 214 0.91 16.43 -12.91
CA PHE A 214 0.32 15.45 -12.00
C PHE A 214 -0.75 14.63 -12.72
N THR A 215 -0.93 13.36 -12.34
CA THR A 215 -1.96 12.51 -12.93
C THR A 215 -3.35 12.98 -12.50
N THR A 216 -4.24 13.19 -13.47
CA THR A 216 -5.65 13.56 -13.22
C THR A 216 -6.48 12.34 -12.81
N GLU A 217 -7.68 12.57 -12.29
CA GLU A 217 -8.56 11.47 -11.90
C GLU A 217 -8.97 10.59 -13.09
N GLU A 218 -9.21 11.18 -14.25
CA GLU A 218 -9.51 10.44 -15.48
C GLU A 218 -8.37 9.51 -15.90
N GLU A 219 -7.13 10.02 -15.85
CA GLU A 219 -5.93 9.23 -16.15
C GLU A 219 -5.72 8.10 -15.15
N ARG A 220 -6.00 8.33 -13.85
CA ARG A 220 -5.94 7.30 -12.81
C ARG A 220 -6.98 6.20 -13.02
N LYS A 221 -8.22 6.57 -13.37
CA LYS A 221 -9.28 5.60 -13.69
C LYS A 221 -8.85 4.70 -14.84
N HIS A 222 -8.35 5.28 -15.93
CA HIS A 222 -7.87 4.54 -17.09
C HIS A 222 -6.69 3.61 -16.74
N LEU A 223 -5.73 4.09 -15.94
CA LEU A 223 -4.60 3.27 -15.48
C LEU A 223 -5.06 2.10 -14.60
N GLY A 224 -6.01 2.34 -13.70
CA GLY A 224 -6.59 1.32 -12.82
C GLY A 224 -7.35 0.24 -13.58
N GLU A 225 -8.14 0.62 -14.59
CA GLU A 225 -8.83 -0.30 -15.50
C GLU A 225 -7.85 -1.18 -16.26
N LYS A 226 -6.80 -0.58 -16.82
CA LYS A 226 -5.74 -1.30 -17.52
C LYS A 226 -5.03 -2.30 -16.61
N GLN A 227 -4.65 -1.90 -15.40
CA GLN A 227 -4.00 -2.78 -14.42
C GLN A 227 -4.89 -3.95 -14.00
N ARG A 228 -6.21 -3.72 -13.85
CA ARG A 228 -7.17 -4.78 -13.56
C ARG A 228 -7.28 -5.78 -14.71
N ALA A 229 -7.40 -5.29 -15.94
CA ALA A 229 -7.48 -6.15 -17.13
C ALA A 229 -6.22 -6.99 -17.34
N GLU A 230 -5.03 -6.40 -17.16
CA GLU A 230 -3.75 -7.11 -17.24
C GLU A 230 -3.67 -8.22 -16.17
N PHE A 231 -4.11 -7.94 -14.95
CA PHE A 231 -4.13 -8.94 -13.88
C PHE A 231 -5.13 -10.08 -14.16
N GLU A 232 -6.34 -9.78 -14.60
CA GLU A 232 -7.33 -10.81 -14.97
C GLU A 232 -6.80 -11.74 -16.06
N ALA A 233 -6.07 -11.19 -17.04
CA ALA A 233 -5.39 -11.98 -18.06
C ALA A 233 -4.30 -12.89 -17.46
N GLU A 234 -3.47 -12.39 -16.53
CA GLU A 234 -2.47 -13.21 -15.83
C GLU A 234 -3.11 -14.35 -15.02
N VAL A 235 -4.20 -14.08 -14.30
CA VAL A 235 -4.90 -15.09 -13.51
C VAL A 235 -5.51 -16.16 -14.39
N ASN A 236 -6.16 -15.78 -15.48
CA ASN A 236 -6.73 -16.74 -16.42
C ASN A 236 -5.64 -17.62 -17.03
N LYS A 237 -4.50 -17.03 -17.43
CA LYS A 237 -3.33 -17.77 -17.91
C LYS A 237 -2.78 -18.75 -16.85
N ALA A 238 -2.71 -18.33 -15.58
CA ALA A 238 -2.26 -19.20 -14.50
C ALA A 238 -3.24 -20.36 -14.21
N ARG A 239 -4.55 -20.10 -14.28
CA ARG A 239 -5.60 -21.12 -14.16
C ARG A 239 -5.53 -22.14 -15.29
N GLU A 240 -5.35 -21.68 -16.53
CA GLU A 240 -5.17 -22.55 -17.69
C GLU A 240 -3.92 -23.42 -17.56
N ALA A 241 -2.79 -22.85 -17.16
CA ALA A 241 -1.55 -23.60 -16.94
C ALA A 241 -1.69 -24.65 -15.82
N ALA A 242 -2.40 -24.32 -14.73
CA ALA A 242 -2.69 -25.26 -13.65
C ALA A 242 -3.62 -26.39 -14.11
N ALA A 243 -4.64 -26.09 -14.92
CA ALA A 243 -5.55 -27.08 -15.49
C ALA A 243 -4.83 -28.01 -16.48
N GLN A 244 -3.95 -27.48 -17.32
CA GLN A 244 -3.12 -28.27 -18.24
C GLN A 244 -2.16 -29.21 -17.49
N LYS A 245 -1.53 -28.72 -16.41
CA LYS A 245 -0.68 -29.54 -15.56
C LYS A 245 -1.47 -30.66 -14.87
N ALA A 246 -2.65 -30.36 -14.33
CA ALA A 246 -3.53 -31.35 -13.73
C ALA A 246 -4.09 -32.37 -14.74
N ALA A 247 -4.20 -32.01 -16.02
CA ALA A 247 -4.58 -32.94 -17.08
C ALA A 247 -3.40 -33.83 -17.54
N ALA A 248 -2.17 -33.31 -17.53
CA ALA A 248 -0.96 -34.07 -17.85
C ALA A 248 -0.59 -35.10 -16.77
N ASP A 249 -0.89 -34.82 -15.50
CA ASP A 249 -0.62 -35.72 -14.37
C ASP A 249 -1.66 -36.87 -14.23
N LYS A 250 -2.66 -36.94 -15.12
CA LYS A 250 -3.58 -38.09 -15.23
C LYS A 250 -3.06 -39.10 -16.26
N GLU A 251 -2.09 -39.95 -15.87
CA GLU A 251 -1.92 -41.22 -16.57
C GLU A 251 -3.19 -42.08 -16.41
N PRO A 252 -3.66 -42.78 -17.45
CA PRO A 252 -4.84 -43.61 -17.35
C PRO A 252 -4.57 -44.80 -16.43
N ILE A 253 -5.32 -44.89 -15.34
CA ILE A 253 -5.38 -46.08 -14.48
C ILE A 253 -5.80 -47.26 -15.37
N GLN A 254 -4.87 -48.16 -15.70
CA GLN A 254 -5.23 -49.47 -16.26
C GLN A 254 -5.85 -50.31 -15.15
N LEU A 255 -7.18 -50.42 -15.16
CA LEU A 255 -7.93 -51.35 -14.32
C LEU A 255 -7.70 -52.77 -14.84
N HIS A 256 -6.97 -53.60 -14.09
CA HIS A 256 -7.01 -55.05 -14.25
C HIS A 256 -8.23 -55.59 -13.48
N GLU A 257 -9.21 -56.15 -14.19
CA GLU A 257 -10.27 -56.95 -13.58
C GLU A 257 -9.67 -58.22 -12.96
N VAL A 258 -9.77 -58.35 -11.64
CA VAL A 258 -9.54 -59.63 -10.94
C VAL A 258 -10.92 -60.25 -10.68
N LEU A 259 -11.27 -61.25 -11.49
CA LEU A 259 -12.48 -62.05 -11.26
C LEU A 259 -12.32 -62.88 -9.97
N PRO A 260 -13.33 -62.89 -9.06
CA PRO A 260 -13.30 -63.74 -7.88
C PRO A 260 -13.39 -65.22 -8.28
N GLN A 261 -12.46 -66.03 -7.77
CA GLN A 261 -12.52 -67.49 -7.88
C GLN A 261 -13.67 -68.02 -7.00
N PRO A 262 -14.49 -68.98 -7.50
CA PRO A 262 -15.60 -69.53 -6.73
C PRO A 262 -15.11 -70.30 -5.50
N GLN A 263 -15.72 -69.99 -4.35
CA GLN A 263 -15.54 -70.75 -3.11
C GLN A 263 -16.02 -72.19 -3.34
N LYS A 264 -15.14 -73.16 -3.07
CA LYS A 264 -15.52 -74.56 -2.93
C LYS A 264 -16.14 -74.73 -1.55
N ASP A 265 -17.45 -74.93 -1.51
CA ASP A 265 -18.09 -75.63 -0.39
C ASP A 265 -17.57 -77.07 -0.39
N SER A 266 -17.08 -77.51 0.76
CA SER A 266 -16.83 -78.92 1.06
C SER A 266 -17.86 -79.38 2.08
N ASP A 267 -18.66 -80.35 1.66
CA ASP A 267 -19.77 -81.02 2.34
C ASP A 267 -19.51 -81.39 3.82
N GLN A 268 -20.56 -81.23 4.65
CA GLN A 268 -21.13 -82.28 5.51
C GLN A 268 -22.61 -81.99 5.79
#